data_AF-A0AA37K8X6-F1
#
_entry.id   AF-A0AA37K8X6-F1
#
_cell.length_a   1.000
_cell.length_b   1.000
_cell.length_c   1.000
_cell.angle_alpha   90.00
_cell.angle_beta   90.00
_cell.angle_gamma   90.00
#
_symmetry.space_group_name_H-M   'P 1'
#
loop_
_entity.id
_entity.type
_entity.pdbx_description
1 polymer ?
#
loop_
_entity_poly.entity_id
_entity_poly.type
_entity_poly.pdbx_seq_one_letter_code
_entity_poly.pdbx_strand_id
1 'polypeptide(L)'
;MSMENIETGLLLMIVGMTTVFAILLIVINLGKGLIVLVNKYAPEEIIVKKQVTPQRQTATSTPAAGITNQTTAAIVSAVSVMTGGKGKVVKIEKL
;
A
#
# COMPACT_ATOMS: atom_id res chain seq x y z
N MET A 1 -7.39 27.73 -50.92
CA MET A 1 -7.17 28.14 -49.51
C MET A 1 -8.05 27.39 -48.50
N SER A 2 -8.93 26.47 -48.90
CA SER A 2 -9.94 25.88 -48.00
C SER A 2 -9.65 24.43 -47.53
N MET A 3 -8.90 23.63 -48.30
CA MET A 3 -8.59 22.23 -47.95
C MET A 3 -7.34 22.11 -47.06
N GLU A 4 -6.30 22.88 -47.36
CA GLU A 4 -5.00 22.85 -46.68
C GLU A 4 -5.09 23.18 -45.17
N ASN A 5 -6.04 24.04 -44.80
CA ASN A 5 -6.27 24.42 -43.40
C ASN A 5 -6.97 23.31 -42.59
N ILE A 6 -7.77 22.46 -43.25
CA ILE A 6 -8.45 21.35 -42.60
C ILE A 6 -7.47 20.20 -42.34
N GLU A 7 -6.59 19.90 -43.30
CA GLU A 7 -5.49 18.93 -43.11
C GLU A 7 -4.54 19.40 -42.00
N THR A 8 -4.16 20.69 -42.02
CA THR A 8 -3.31 21.26 -40.98
C THR A 8 -4.00 21.23 -39.61
N GLY A 9 -5.29 21.56 -39.53
CA GLY A 9 -6.07 21.48 -38.29
C GLY A 9 -6.17 20.06 -37.73
N LEU A 10 -6.37 19.07 -38.59
CA LEU A 10 -6.41 17.66 -38.20
C LEU A 10 -5.05 17.17 -37.68
N LEU A 11 -3.95 17.54 -38.36
CA LEU A 11 -2.59 17.24 -37.90
C LEU A 11 -2.31 17.86 -36.53
N LEU A 12 -2.68 19.12 -36.32
CA LEU A 12 -2.51 19.80 -35.03
C LEU A 12 -3.32 19.15 -33.91
N MET A 13 -4.53 18.64 -34.20
CA MET A 13 -5.34 17.92 -33.21
C MET A 13 -4.65 16.62 -32.77
N ILE A 14 -4.17 15.83 -33.73
CA ILE A 14 -3.47 14.57 -33.47
C ILE A 14 -2.18 14.85 -32.68
N VAL A 15 -1.37 15.81 -33.14
CA VAL A 15 -0.13 16.21 -32.47
C VAL A 15 -0.42 16.66 -31.03
N GLY A 16 -1.46 17.48 -30.83
CA GLY A 16 -1.89 17.94 -29.50
C GLY A 16 -2.26 16.78 -28.58
N MET A 17 -3.15 15.88 -29.03
CA MET A 17 -3.58 14.74 -28.21
C MET A 17 -2.44 13.75 -27.95
N THR A 18 -1.63 13.42 -28.95
CA THR A 18 -0.50 12.50 -28.80
C THR A 18 0.57 13.07 -27.88
N THR A 19 0.89 14.36 -27.97
CA THR A 19 1.88 15.01 -27.10
C THR A 19 1.41 15.03 -25.65
N VAL A 20 0.14 15.39 -25.42
CA VAL A 20 -0.45 15.36 -24.07
C VAL A 20 -0.42 13.93 -23.51
N PHE A 21 -0.82 12.94 -24.30
CA PHE A 21 -0.78 11.54 -23.88
C PHE A 21 0.64 11.06 -23.54
N ALA A 22 1.64 11.41 -24.36
CA ALA A 22 3.04 11.06 -24.13
C ALA A 22 3.57 11.68 -22.82
N ILE A 23 3.30 12.98 -22.57
CA ILE A 23 3.72 13.65 -21.34
C ILE A 23 3.06 13.00 -20.12
N LEU A 24 1.75 12.70 -20.18
CA LEU A 24 1.05 12.03 -19.09
C LEU A 24 1.65 10.66 -18.78
N LEU A 25 1.94 9.84 -19.80
CA LEU A 25 2.61 8.56 -19.61
C LEU A 25 3.98 8.70 -18.94
N ILE A 26 4.78 9.69 -19.36
CA ILE A 26 6.09 9.96 -18.75
C ILE A 26 5.90 10.34 -17.29
N VAL A 27 5.03 11.31 -16.99
CA VAL A 27 4.81 11.81 -15.62
C VAL A 27 4.32 10.71 -14.69
N ILE A 28 3.41 9.84 -15.14
CA ILE A 28 2.90 8.71 -14.34
C ILE A 28 4.04 7.72 -14.03
N ASN A 29 4.83 7.35 -15.04
CA ASN A 29 5.93 6.41 -14.84
C ASN A 29 7.03 7.00 -13.95
N LEU A 30 7.36 8.29 -14.12
CA LEU A 30 8.30 8.99 -13.25
C LEU A 30 7.76 9.10 -11.83
N GLY A 31 6.47 9.41 -11.64
CA GLY A 31 5.83 9.47 -10.34
C GLY A 31 5.90 8.13 -9.60
N LYS A 32 5.58 7.02 -10.28
CA LYS A 32 5.72 5.67 -9.71
C LYS A 32 7.17 5.34 -9.37
N GLY A 33 8.12 5.70 -10.23
CA GLY A 33 9.55 5.51 -9.98
C GLY A 33 10.04 6.32 -8.78
N LEU A 34 9.64 7.58 -8.68
CA LEU A 34 9.96 8.47 -7.56
C LEU A 34 9.38 7.96 -6.25
N ILE A 35 8.15 7.45 -6.23
CA ILE A 35 7.55 6.84 -5.04
C ILE A 35 8.38 5.65 -4.56
N VAL A 36 8.78 4.75 -5.48
CA VAL A 36 9.62 3.59 -5.13
C VAL A 36 11.01 4.03 -4.65
N LEU A 37 11.58 5.05 -5.27
CA LEU A 37 12.89 5.58 -4.92
C LEU A 37 12.87 6.19 -3.52
N VAL A 38 11.92 7.08 -3.26
CA VAL A 38 11.73 7.71 -1.96
C VAL A 38 11.47 6.66 -0.90
N ASN A 39 10.57 5.71 -1.15
CA ASN A 39 10.27 4.63 -0.19
C ASN A 39 11.45 3.66 0.03
N LYS A 40 12.46 3.65 -0.84
CA LYS A 40 13.68 2.85 -0.64
C LYS A 40 14.78 3.63 0.10
N TYR A 41 14.89 4.93 -0.09
CA TYR A 41 15.93 5.76 0.53
C TYR A 41 15.49 6.41 1.85
N ALA A 42 14.21 6.74 1.96
CA ALA A 42 13.54 7.17 3.16
C ALA A 42 12.29 6.28 3.26
N PRO A 43 12.43 5.01 3.71
CA PRO A 43 11.29 4.15 3.93
C PRO A 43 10.30 4.95 4.75
N GLU A 44 9.08 5.07 4.24
CA GLU A 44 7.99 5.61 5.03
C GLU A 44 7.96 4.74 6.28
N GLU A 45 8.49 5.29 7.39
CA GLU A 45 8.20 4.78 8.70
C GLU A 45 6.70 4.58 8.66
N ILE A 46 6.32 3.31 8.76
CA ILE A 46 4.95 2.92 9.00
C ILE A 46 4.63 3.59 10.34
N ILE A 47 4.28 4.87 10.30
CA ILE A 47 3.50 5.51 11.33
C ILE A 47 2.23 4.70 11.26
N VAL A 48 2.18 3.65 12.08
CA VAL A 48 1.17 3.37 13.10
C VAL A 48 -0.05 4.30 13.03
N LYS A 49 -0.65 4.38 11.84
CA LYS A 49 -2.05 4.70 11.62
C LYS A 49 -2.66 3.31 11.51
N LYS A 50 -2.89 2.65 12.65
CA LYS A 50 -4.19 2.74 13.33
C LYS A 50 -5.29 2.97 12.27
N GLN A 51 -6.00 1.87 11.98
CA GLN A 51 -7.28 1.80 11.26
C GLN A 51 -7.15 1.90 9.71
N VAL A 52 -7.65 1.00 8.87
CA VAL A 52 -8.53 -0.16 9.00
C VAL A 52 -8.22 -1.11 7.84
N THR A 53 -7.68 -2.29 8.11
CA THR A 53 -8.16 -3.47 7.38
C THR A 53 -8.88 -4.27 8.46
N PRO A 54 -10.18 -4.57 8.34
CA PRO A 54 -10.76 -5.61 9.16
C PRO A 54 -10.22 -6.91 8.55
N GLN A 55 -8.93 -7.19 8.79
CA GLN A 55 -8.45 -8.53 8.67
C GLN A 55 -9.23 -9.27 9.74
N ARG A 56 -10.25 -9.98 9.27
CA ARG A 56 -11.07 -10.91 10.01
C ARG A 56 -10.16 -11.97 10.63
N GLN A 57 -9.41 -11.56 11.65
CA GLN A 57 -8.76 -12.47 12.57
C GLN A 57 -9.90 -12.99 13.41
N THR A 58 -10.39 -14.15 13.01
CA THR A 58 -11.10 -15.09 13.86
C THR A 58 -10.23 -15.37 15.07
N ALA A 59 -10.28 -14.47 16.04
CA ALA A 59 -9.73 -14.61 17.36
C ALA A 59 -10.61 -15.60 18.13
N THR A 60 -10.47 -16.88 17.80
CA THR A 60 -10.77 -17.96 18.76
C THR A 60 -9.60 -18.05 19.72
N SER A 61 -9.54 -17.10 20.66
CA SER A 61 -8.64 -17.16 21.80
C SER A 61 -9.35 -16.50 22.97
N THR A 62 -10.01 -17.33 23.76
CA THR A 62 -10.63 -16.95 25.04
C THR A 62 -9.55 -16.31 25.91
N PRO A 63 -9.70 -15.07 26.39
CA PRO A 63 -8.74 -14.49 27.32
C PRO A 63 -8.68 -15.35 28.57
N ALA A 64 -7.49 -15.85 28.91
CA ALA A 64 -7.27 -16.47 30.21
C ALA A 64 -7.43 -15.40 31.29
N ALA A 65 -8.25 -15.69 32.30
CA ALA A 65 -8.57 -14.76 33.39
C ALA A 65 -7.26 -14.30 34.07
N GLY A 66 -6.93 -13.01 33.94
CA GLY A 66 -5.76 -12.40 34.57
C GLY A 66 -4.66 -11.90 33.61
N ILE A 67 -4.79 -12.13 32.29
CA ILE A 67 -3.87 -11.57 31.28
C ILE A 67 -4.52 -10.33 30.64
N THR A 68 -3.88 -9.17 30.74
CA THR A 68 -4.35 -7.93 30.09
C THR A 68 -4.36 -8.12 28.56
N ASN A 69 -5.36 -7.55 27.88
CA ASN A 69 -5.46 -7.58 26.42
C ASN A 69 -4.19 -7.11 25.70
N GLN A 70 -3.47 -6.14 26.29
CA GLN A 70 -2.19 -5.65 25.78
C GLN A 70 -1.08 -6.71 25.85
N THR A 71 -1.03 -7.50 26.91
CA THR A 71 -0.07 -8.60 27.08
C THR A 71 -0.35 -9.72 26.08
N THR A 72 -1.62 -10.10 25.90
CA THR A 72 -2.03 -11.06 24.87
C THR A 72 -1.62 -10.59 23.47
N ALA A 73 -1.89 -9.33 23.13
CA ALA A 73 -1.53 -8.75 21.83
C ALA A 73 -0.01 -8.73 21.61
N ALA A 74 0.78 -8.40 22.64
CA ALA A 74 2.24 -8.43 22.58
C ALA A 74 2.79 -9.85 22.37
N ILE A 75 2.18 -10.86 23.02
CA ILE A 75 2.57 -12.26 22.83
C ILE A 75 2.25 -12.73 21.41
N VAL A 76 1.05 -12.43 20.90
CA VAL A 76 0.64 -12.79 19.53
C VAL A 76 1.52 -12.10 18.49
N SER A 77 1.87 -10.83 18.69
CA SER A 77 2.76 -10.11 17.76
C SER A 77 4.18 -10.67 17.78
N ALA A 78 4.73 -10.98 18.96
CA ALA A 78 6.04 -11.61 19.09
C ALA A 78 6.08 -12.99 18.42
N VAL A 79 5.06 -13.83 18.63
CA VAL A 79 4.96 -15.15 17.98
C VAL A 79 4.82 -15.03 16.47
N SER A 80 4.05 -14.05 15.98
CA SER A 80 3.92 -13.79 14.54
C SER A 80 5.26 -13.37 13.93
N VAL A 81 6.00 -12.46 14.57
CA VAL A 81 7.32 -11.99 14.09
C VAL A 81 8.33 -13.13 14.08
N MET A 82 8.41 -13.91 15.17
CA MET A 82 9.37 -15.00 15.30
C MET A 82 9.14 -16.14 14.31
N THR A 83 7.88 -16.34 13.89
CA THR A 83 7.49 -17.44 12.99
C THR A 83 7.25 -17.01 11.55
N GLY A 84 7.49 -15.73 11.23
CA GLY A 84 7.16 -15.16 9.91
C GLY A 84 5.69 -15.30 9.55
N GLY A 85 4.80 -15.19 10.55
CA GLY A 85 3.34 -15.25 10.40
C GLY A 85 2.74 -16.65 10.38
N LYS A 86 3.52 -17.72 10.61
CA LYS A 86 3.03 -19.11 10.60
C LYS A 86 2.55 -19.62 11.97
N GLY A 87 3.03 -19.02 13.06
CA GLY A 87 2.69 -19.39 14.44
C GLY A 87 1.38 -18.78 14.89
N LYS A 88 0.49 -19.59 15.46
CA LYS A 88 -0.77 -19.17 16.07
C LYS A 88 -0.74 -19.43 17.57
N VAL A 89 -1.06 -18.42 18.37
CA VAL A 89 -1.24 -18.59 19.82
C VAL A 89 -2.58 -19.29 20.06
N VAL A 90 -2.55 -20.46 20.70
CA VAL A 90 -3.75 -21.29 20.97
C VAL A 90 -4.21 -21.15 22.41
N LYS A 91 -3.29 -21.00 23.36
CA LYS A 91 -3.57 -20.90 24.79
C LYS A 91 -2.49 -20.08 25.49
N ILE A 92 -2.87 -19.30 26.50
CA ILE A 92 -1.96 -18.54 27.37
C ILE A 92 -2.31 -18.92 28.81
N GLU A 93 -1.35 -19.49 29.54
CA GLU A 93 -1.49 -19.82 30.96
C GLU A 93 -0.30 -19.26 31.73
N LYS A 94 -0.56 -18.76 32.93
CA LYS A 94 0.48 -18.31 33.84
C LYS A 94 0.98 -19.53 34.62
N LEU A 95 2.31 -19.72 34.63
CA LEU A 95 2.98 -20.72 35.49
C LEU A 95 3.05 -20.25 36.94
#